data_AF-A0A2D5E9D4-F1
#
_entry.id   AF-A0A2D5E9D4-F1
#
_cell.length_a   1.000
_cell.length_b   1.000
_cell.length_c   1.000
_cell.angle_alpha   90.00
_cell.angle_beta   90.00
_cell.angle_gamma   90.00
#
_symmetry.space_group_name_H-M   'P 1'
#
loop_
_entity.id
_entity.type
_entity.pdbx_description
1 polymer ?
#
loop_
_entity_poly.entity_id
_entity_poly.type
_entity_poly.pdbx_seq_one_letter_code
_entity_poly.pdbx_strand_id
1 'polypeptide(L)'
;MCSSGCDHTSINAAIDAAEQFDVIQLSDEVYAESGVIDLKGQAITLRGTVDDNGQPTSILDGSYAHSVLKCETGETSYTVLENLVVRHGYADYGGGLYIYESSPLLSNCTFLDNRARENGGAIFNKGDRFSLVNGSPRLIDCRFIANRADENGGGMFNEFCNATLENCVFAQNESDRHGAGIANDQGNSTLSNCIFQNNRSEKNGGAIHNHLSSPTFTGCTFEANLAEDDGAGIFNDGSSPNILNAVFRGNRATNGGAVFNEYDSVPRIEDCLFEDNESESVGGAIANFGTSPILIRSWFTRNVSGYGTAIGTLNGGIPSLTECLFWCNGPEPIIGEYADGGENCINADCTECDVDSDDDGVPNSEDVCPGGDDTVDTDADGTPDECDECPKDPAKNASGACGCGVSDADSDSDGTPDCIDACPNDANKIEPGNCGCNLVDTNVFGDLDCDGDFDADDARAAMLEFGLSEGMAGDVDGDGDVDSEDWQLLGSNLGVCLGDVNGDGAVNAPDLGLLLGAWGVCP
;
A
#
# COMPACT_ATOMS: atom_id res chain seq x y z
N MET A 1 22.72 24.86 32.21
CA MET A 1 22.21 23.86 33.17
C MET A 1 22.71 22.48 32.81
N CYS A 2 23.02 21.67 33.83
CA CYS A 2 23.57 20.32 33.68
C CYS A 2 23.65 19.60 35.05
N SER A 3 23.95 18.31 35.03
CA SER A 3 24.11 17.48 36.23
C SER A 3 25.34 17.82 37.09
N SER A 4 26.42 18.35 36.49
CA SER A 4 27.61 18.80 37.23
C SER A 4 28.51 19.75 36.43
N GLY A 5 29.07 20.77 37.09
CA GLY A 5 30.09 21.65 36.48
C GLY A 5 29.56 22.88 35.71
N CYS A 6 28.27 23.19 35.84
CA CYS A 6 27.60 24.36 35.25
C CYS A 6 27.08 25.31 36.34
N ASP A 7 26.58 26.47 35.90
CA ASP A 7 26.19 27.59 36.77
C ASP A 7 25.06 27.24 37.75
N HIS A 8 24.10 26.41 37.34
CA HIS A 8 23.08 25.86 38.24
C HIS A 8 22.77 24.39 37.91
N THR A 9 22.30 23.67 38.93
CA THR A 9 21.88 22.25 38.86
C THR A 9 20.38 22.06 39.03
N SER A 10 19.61 23.13 39.28
CA SER A 10 18.14 23.13 39.29
C SER A 10 17.61 24.22 38.35
N ILE A 11 16.62 23.87 37.53
CA ILE A 11 15.98 24.76 36.56
C ILE A 11 15.30 25.91 37.29
N ASN A 12 14.58 25.63 38.38
CA ASN A 12 13.96 26.66 39.20
C ASN A 12 14.99 27.65 39.78
N ALA A 13 16.15 27.15 40.21
CA ALA A 13 17.23 28.02 40.71
C ALA A 13 17.86 28.89 39.60
N ALA A 14 17.86 28.41 38.35
CA ALA A 14 18.29 29.20 37.20
C ALA A 14 17.28 30.28 36.82
N ILE A 15 15.97 29.95 36.86
CA ILE A 15 14.89 30.92 36.65
C ILE A 15 14.93 32.02 37.73
N ASP A 16 15.21 31.67 38.98
CA ASP A 16 15.36 32.64 40.07
C ASP A 16 16.52 33.62 39.88
N ALA A 17 17.56 33.20 39.16
CA ALA A 17 18.74 34.00 38.89
C ALA A 17 18.68 34.75 37.55
N ALA A 18 17.77 34.38 36.66
CA ALA A 18 17.66 34.92 35.32
C ALA A 18 17.16 36.37 35.33
N GLU A 19 17.78 37.19 34.48
CA GLU A 19 17.32 38.52 34.14
C GLU A 19 16.41 38.49 32.90
N GLN A 20 15.76 39.63 32.62
CA GLN A 20 14.86 39.72 31.47
C GLN A 20 15.61 39.43 30.17
N PHE A 21 15.04 38.54 29.36
CA PHE A 21 15.53 38.04 28.08
C PHE A 21 16.73 37.11 28.15
N ASP A 22 17.07 36.61 29.35
CA ASP A 22 18.08 35.57 29.47
C ASP A 22 17.65 34.26 28.81
N VAL A 23 18.66 33.50 28.36
CA VAL A 23 18.50 32.16 27.84
C VAL A 23 19.06 31.16 28.84
N ILE A 24 18.17 30.35 29.41
CA ILE A 24 18.52 29.22 30.26
C ILE A 24 18.73 28.00 29.35
N GLN A 25 19.99 27.76 28.99
CA GLN A 25 20.37 26.61 28.16
C GLN A 25 20.48 25.33 29.00
N LEU A 26 19.72 24.30 28.61
CA LEU A 26 19.82 22.94 29.15
C LEU A 26 20.81 22.11 28.33
N SER A 27 21.42 21.13 28.99
CA SER A 27 22.23 20.10 28.32
C SER A 27 21.34 18.92 27.91
N ASP A 28 21.88 18.01 27.11
CA ASP A 28 21.22 16.75 26.74
C ASP A 28 21.20 15.79 27.94
N GLU A 29 20.21 15.96 28.81
CA GLU A 29 20.04 15.22 30.06
C GLU A 29 18.55 15.10 30.43
N VAL A 30 18.27 14.28 31.44
CA VAL A 30 16.96 14.18 32.09
C VAL A 30 16.96 15.01 33.37
N TYR A 31 16.05 15.97 33.46
CA TYR A 31 15.82 16.86 34.59
C TYR A 31 14.53 16.45 35.31
N ALA A 32 14.68 15.82 36.48
CA ALA A 32 13.57 15.44 37.36
C ALA A 32 13.55 16.36 38.59
N GLU A 33 12.99 17.56 38.44
CA GLU A 33 12.82 18.51 39.54
C GLU A 33 11.83 17.95 40.57
N SER A 34 12.09 18.17 41.86
CA SER A 34 11.18 17.73 42.92
C SER A 34 9.88 18.54 43.01
N GLY A 35 9.80 19.63 42.25
CA GLY A 35 8.64 20.51 42.20
C GLY A 35 8.42 21.05 40.79
N VAL A 36 7.25 21.63 40.58
CA VAL A 36 6.85 22.24 39.31
C VAL A 36 7.86 23.30 38.88
N ILE A 37 8.19 23.35 37.60
CA ILE A 37 9.01 24.40 37.01
C ILE A 37 8.11 25.60 36.72
N ASP A 38 8.23 26.66 37.52
CA ASP A 38 7.42 27.87 37.43
C ASP A 38 8.21 28.97 36.71
N LEU A 39 7.66 29.49 35.60
CA LEU A 39 8.33 30.51 34.80
C LEU A 39 8.14 31.95 35.32
N LYS A 40 7.33 32.13 36.37
CA LYS A 40 7.24 33.36 37.18
C LYS A 40 6.97 34.64 36.39
N GLY A 41 6.26 34.54 35.26
CA GLY A 41 5.91 35.69 34.43
C GLY A 41 7.12 36.32 33.76
N GLN A 42 8.28 35.65 33.80
CA GLN A 42 9.53 36.19 33.31
C GLN A 42 9.59 36.08 31.78
N ALA A 43 10.07 37.14 31.14
CA ALA A 43 10.40 37.13 29.73
C ALA A 43 11.76 36.45 29.50
N ILE A 44 11.83 35.12 29.68
CA ILE A 44 13.04 34.30 29.55
C ILE A 44 12.85 33.23 28.47
N THR A 45 13.96 32.66 28.01
CA THR A 45 13.95 31.49 27.13
C THR A 45 14.50 30.27 27.87
N LEU A 46 13.68 29.23 28.05
CA LEU A 46 14.13 27.92 28.51
C LEU A 46 14.36 27.04 27.28
N ARG A 47 15.64 26.76 26.98
CA ARG A 47 16.06 26.12 25.73
C ARG A 47 16.73 24.77 26.00
N GLY A 48 16.23 23.71 25.39
CA GLY A 48 16.93 22.43 25.31
C GLY A 48 17.88 22.30 24.12
N THR A 49 18.51 21.13 24.01
CA THR A 49 19.33 20.72 22.87
C THR A 49 18.50 19.93 21.86
N VAL A 50 19.03 19.79 20.63
CA VAL A 50 18.44 18.96 19.57
C VAL A 50 19.46 17.96 19.03
N ASP A 51 18.99 16.87 18.46
CA ASP A 51 19.79 15.91 17.71
C ASP A 51 20.08 16.39 16.26
N ASP A 52 20.75 15.57 15.46
CA ASP A 52 21.09 15.87 14.06
C ASP A 52 19.85 16.06 13.16
N ASN A 53 18.68 15.59 13.58
CA ASN A 53 17.40 15.74 12.86
C ASN A 53 16.57 16.91 13.41
N GLY A 54 17.09 17.68 14.37
CA GLY A 54 16.38 18.78 15.02
C GLY A 54 15.39 18.34 16.10
N GLN A 55 15.37 17.07 16.50
CA GLN A 55 14.47 16.60 17.56
C GLN A 55 15.01 16.96 18.95
N PRO A 56 14.15 17.41 19.88
CA PRO A 56 14.59 17.82 21.21
C PRO A 56 15.15 16.64 22.04
N THR A 57 16.27 16.87 22.73
CA THR A 57 16.94 15.84 23.56
C THR A 57 16.98 16.17 25.05
N SER A 58 16.85 17.44 25.46
CA SER A 58 16.69 17.80 26.86
C SER A 58 15.30 17.41 27.38
N ILE A 59 15.26 16.56 28.41
CA ILE A 59 14.01 15.99 28.95
C ILE A 59 13.68 16.62 30.31
N LEU A 60 12.48 17.16 30.44
CA LEU A 60 11.85 17.57 31.70
C LEU A 60 10.89 16.44 32.13
N ASP A 61 11.21 15.73 33.20
CA ASP A 61 10.50 14.54 33.64
C ASP A 61 9.77 14.78 34.97
N GLY A 62 8.43 14.80 34.91
CA GLY A 62 7.58 15.00 36.09
C GLY A 62 7.50 13.80 37.03
N SER A 63 8.01 12.63 36.64
CA SER A 63 7.96 11.39 37.44
C SER A 63 6.55 11.01 37.96
N TYR A 64 5.52 11.45 37.25
CA TYR A 64 4.10 11.42 37.59
C TYR A 64 3.78 12.01 38.97
N ALA A 65 4.52 13.02 39.41
CA ALA A 65 4.36 13.63 40.74
C ALA A 65 3.50 14.90 40.74
N HIS A 66 3.56 15.69 39.67
CA HIS A 66 2.89 16.99 39.52
C HIS A 66 2.86 17.42 38.04
N SER A 67 2.26 18.57 37.75
CA SER A 67 2.47 19.25 36.45
C SER A 67 3.96 19.52 36.23
N VAL A 68 4.52 19.28 35.05
CA VAL A 68 5.97 19.51 34.85
C VAL A 68 6.29 21.01 34.85
N LEU A 69 5.52 21.79 34.09
CA LEU A 69 5.70 23.22 33.89
C LEU A 69 4.45 24.01 34.28
N LYS A 70 4.64 25.30 34.60
CA LYS A 70 3.55 26.23 34.87
C LYS A 70 3.84 27.64 34.36
N CYS A 71 2.80 28.23 33.76
CA CYS A 71 2.73 29.65 33.41
C CYS A 71 1.41 30.23 33.95
N GLU A 72 1.44 30.95 35.07
CA GLU A 72 0.22 31.49 35.70
C GLU A 72 0.33 32.92 36.22
N THR A 73 1.45 33.60 35.95
CA THR A 73 1.76 34.90 36.55
C THR A 73 1.94 36.00 35.50
N GLY A 74 1.33 35.82 34.33
CA GLY A 74 1.31 36.81 33.24
C GLY A 74 2.42 36.61 32.23
N GLU A 75 2.85 35.37 32.02
CA GLU A 75 3.80 35.01 30.97
C GLU A 75 3.27 35.48 29.61
N THR A 76 4.16 36.06 28.82
CA THR A 76 3.83 36.63 27.50
C THR A 76 4.52 35.83 26.39
N SER A 77 4.41 36.26 25.14
CA SER A 77 5.15 35.64 24.03
C SER A 77 6.68 35.77 24.15
N TYR A 78 7.18 36.53 25.13
CA TYR A 78 8.60 36.58 25.48
C TYR A 78 9.03 35.52 26.50
N THR A 79 8.08 34.79 27.06
CA THR A 79 8.35 33.56 27.81
C THR A 79 8.37 32.42 26.81
N VAL A 80 9.57 31.94 26.48
CA VAL A 80 9.80 30.96 25.40
C VAL A 80 10.23 29.63 25.99
N LEU A 81 9.53 28.57 25.58
CA LEU A 81 9.89 27.18 25.81
C LEU A 81 10.30 26.58 24.47
N GLU A 82 11.54 26.14 24.31
CA GLU A 82 11.99 25.61 23.02
C GLU A 82 12.93 24.41 23.12
N ASN A 83 12.77 23.47 22.18
CA ASN A 83 13.57 22.25 22.08
C ASN A 83 13.50 21.38 23.35
N LEU A 84 12.31 21.20 23.92
CA LEU A 84 12.11 20.46 25.17
C LEU A 84 11.29 19.21 24.94
N VAL A 85 11.65 18.11 25.62
CA VAL A 85 10.76 16.98 25.85
C VAL A 85 10.15 17.13 27.24
N VAL A 86 8.83 17.21 27.35
CA VAL A 86 8.08 17.31 28.61
C VAL A 86 7.30 16.02 28.80
N ARG A 87 7.62 15.24 29.82
CA ARG A 87 7.03 13.92 30.00
C ARG A 87 6.68 13.54 31.42
N HIS A 88 5.83 12.53 31.54
CA HIS A 88 5.40 11.94 32.81
C HIS A 88 4.91 12.99 33.80
N GLY A 89 4.27 14.04 33.33
CA GLY A 89 3.52 14.94 34.18
C GLY A 89 2.24 14.29 34.68
N TYR A 90 1.86 14.54 35.94
CA TYR A 90 0.57 14.06 36.47
C TYR A 90 -0.06 15.04 37.44
N ALA A 91 -1.20 15.60 37.06
CA ALA A 91 -1.93 16.59 37.86
C ALA A 91 -3.44 16.45 37.65
N ASP A 92 -4.23 17.30 38.31
CA ASP A 92 -5.67 17.39 37.99
C ASP A 92 -5.86 18.11 36.65
N TYR A 93 -5.04 19.12 36.37
CA TYR A 93 -5.04 19.81 35.08
C TYR A 93 -3.64 20.04 34.54
N GLY A 94 -3.45 19.88 33.22
CA GLY A 94 -2.19 20.19 32.57
C GLY A 94 -1.05 19.33 33.10
N GLY A 95 -1.06 18.02 32.78
CA GLY A 95 -0.01 17.11 33.26
C GLY A 95 1.38 17.57 32.84
N GLY A 96 1.57 17.89 31.56
CA GLY A 96 2.83 18.46 31.08
C GLY A 96 2.99 19.94 31.47
N LEU A 97 2.01 20.76 31.13
CA LEU A 97 2.05 22.20 31.33
C LEU A 97 0.67 22.76 31.67
N TYR A 98 0.60 23.55 32.73
CA TYR A 98 -0.58 24.32 33.11
C TYR A 98 -0.37 25.80 32.78
N ILE A 99 -1.27 26.37 31.98
CA ILE A 99 -1.27 27.78 31.57
C ILE A 99 -2.54 28.45 32.10
N TYR A 100 -2.39 29.55 32.83
CA TYR A 100 -3.49 30.35 33.35
C TYR A 100 -3.32 31.82 32.95
N GLU A 101 -4.28 32.35 32.19
CA GLU A 101 -4.32 33.74 31.71
C GLU A 101 -2.99 34.24 31.10
N SER A 102 -2.25 33.34 30.46
CA SER A 102 -0.89 33.58 29.99
C SER A 102 -0.70 33.15 28.53
N SER A 103 0.30 33.70 27.84
CA SER A 103 0.50 33.52 26.40
C SER A 103 1.96 33.16 26.03
N PRO A 104 2.54 32.09 26.62
CA PRO A 104 3.89 31.67 26.28
C PRO A 104 4.03 31.24 24.81
N LEU A 105 5.25 31.30 24.28
CA LEU A 105 5.61 30.71 22.99
C LEU A 105 6.29 29.36 23.21
N LEU A 106 5.74 28.31 22.61
CA LEU A 106 6.32 26.98 22.59
C LEU A 106 6.79 26.67 21.17
N SER A 107 8.04 26.25 21.02
CA SER A 107 8.64 25.95 19.71
C SER A 107 9.41 24.64 19.75
N ASN A 108 9.11 23.71 18.85
CA ASN A 108 9.81 22.43 18.76
C ASN A 108 9.83 21.66 20.11
N CYS A 109 8.68 21.63 20.79
CA CYS A 109 8.52 20.93 22.06
C CYS A 109 7.73 19.62 21.87
N THR A 110 8.13 18.56 22.56
CA THR A 110 7.42 17.27 22.58
C THR A 110 6.82 17.02 23.96
N PHE A 111 5.50 16.95 24.04
CA PHE A 111 4.76 16.50 25.21
C PHE A 111 4.45 15.01 25.07
N LEU A 112 5.09 14.19 25.90
CA LEU A 112 5.06 12.74 25.80
C LEU A 112 4.53 12.11 27.09
N ASP A 113 3.49 11.29 27.00
CA ASP A 113 3.00 10.47 28.12
C ASP A 113 2.77 11.27 29.41
N ASN A 114 2.09 12.40 29.27
CA ASN A 114 1.59 13.19 30.38
C ASN A 114 0.13 12.87 30.67
N ARG A 115 -0.26 12.98 31.93
CA ARG A 115 -1.60 12.63 32.40
C ARG A 115 -2.27 13.74 33.19
N ALA A 116 -3.58 13.90 33.00
CA ALA A 116 -4.45 14.71 33.85
C ALA A 116 -5.62 13.87 34.41
N ARG A 117 -6.01 14.10 35.67
CA ARG A 117 -7.23 13.49 36.26
C ARG A 117 -8.52 14.18 35.84
N GLU A 118 -8.41 15.41 35.35
CA GLU A 118 -9.54 16.13 34.78
C GLU A 118 -9.19 16.46 33.34
N ASN A 119 -8.55 17.61 33.09
CA ASN A 119 -8.47 18.14 31.73
C ASN A 119 -7.04 18.50 31.30
N GLY A 120 -6.75 18.34 30.02
CA GLY A 120 -5.46 18.71 29.44
C GLY A 120 -4.34 17.77 29.87
N GLY A 121 -4.32 16.54 29.33
CA GLY A 121 -3.32 15.53 29.70
C GLY A 121 -1.90 16.04 29.53
N ALA A 122 -1.59 16.61 28.37
CA ALA A 122 -0.35 17.36 28.16
C ALA A 122 -0.46 18.83 28.55
N ILE A 123 -1.38 19.59 27.96
CA ILE A 123 -1.52 21.03 28.25
C ILE A 123 -2.94 21.37 28.67
N PHE A 124 -3.07 22.17 29.73
CA PHE A 124 -4.31 22.86 30.02
C PHE A 124 -4.13 24.37 29.92
N ASN A 125 -4.85 24.98 28.99
CA ASN A 125 -4.90 26.42 28.79
C ASN A 125 -6.20 26.97 29.36
N LYS A 126 -6.08 27.71 30.47
CA LYS A 126 -7.20 28.29 31.19
C LYS A 126 -7.23 29.81 31.04
N GLY A 127 -8.33 30.32 30.51
CA GLY A 127 -8.72 31.72 30.57
C GLY A 127 -9.69 32.00 31.72
N ASP A 128 -10.13 33.24 31.84
CA ASP A 128 -11.20 33.66 32.73
C ASP A 128 -12.37 34.21 31.88
N ARG A 129 -13.56 33.66 32.12
CA ARG A 129 -14.83 34.09 31.49
C ARG A 129 -15.11 35.59 31.64
N PHE A 130 -14.61 36.22 32.70
CA PHE A 130 -14.82 37.64 32.97
C PHE A 130 -13.64 38.53 32.58
N SER A 131 -12.54 37.94 32.10
CA SER A 131 -11.36 38.68 31.67
C SER A 131 -11.57 39.28 30.28
N LEU A 132 -11.07 40.50 30.09
CA LEU A 132 -11.07 41.19 28.80
C LEU A 132 -9.92 40.71 27.90
N VAL A 133 -8.93 40.01 28.46
CA VAL A 133 -7.75 39.52 27.77
C VAL A 133 -7.42 38.14 28.31
N ASN A 134 -7.84 37.10 27.59
CA ASN A 134 -7.47 35.73 27.92
C ASN A 134 -6.11 35.36 27.34
N GLY A 135 -5.47 34.37 27.96
CA GLY A 135 -4.26 33.76 27.43
C GLY A 135 -4.45 33.31 25.98
N SER A 136 -3.40 33.42 25.17
CA SER A 136 -3.37 32.99 23.78
C SER A 136 -2.00 32.38 23.48
N PRO A 137 -1.69 31.21 24.07
CA PRO A 137 -0.41 30.55 23.84
C PRO A 137 -0.23 30.23 22.36
N ARG A 138 1.03 30.31 21.92
CA ARG A 138 1.42 30.00 20.54
C ARG A 138 2.31 28.78 20.53
N LEU A 139 1.97 27.81 19.70
CA LEU A 139 2.68 26.54 19.60
C LEU A 139 3.08 26.31 18.16
N ILE A 140 4.37 26.12 17.92
CA ILE A 140 4.95 25.95 16.59
C ILE A 140 5.79 24.68 16.60
N ASP A 141 5.59 23.81 15.61
CA ASP A 141 6.33 22.55 15.45
C ASP A 141 6.30 21.66 16.71
N CYS A 142 5.20 21.71 17.47
CA CYS A 142 5.06 20.96 18.72
C CYS A 142 4.42 19.59 18.51
N ARG A 143 4.78 18.61 19.34
CA ARG A 143 4.29 17.23 19.26
C ARG A 143 3.63 16.83 20.57
N PHE A 144 2.45 16.23 20.49
CA PHE A 144 1.64 15.75 21.61
C PHE A 144 1.39 14.26 21.40
N ILE A 145 2.15 13.43 22.10
CA ILE A 145 2.20 11.99 21.86
C ILE A 145 1.80 11.23 23.13
N ALA A 146 0.83 10.32 23.00
CA ALA A 146 0.44 9.40 24.07
C ALA A 146 0.01 10.08 25.39
N ASN A 147 -0.54 11.29 25.34
CA ASN A 147 -1.02 11.98 26.54
C ASN A 147 -2.46 11.60 26.85
N ARG A 148 -2.83 11.58 28.14
CA ARG A 148 -4.13 11.10 28.60
C ARG A 148 -4.83 12.04 29.56
N ALA A 149 -6.13 12.27 29.37
CA ALA A 149 -6.98 12.97 30.33
C ALA A 149 -8.15 12.08 30.75
N ASP A 150 -8.42 11.99 32.05
CA ASP A 150 -9.58 11.23 32.56
C ASP A 150 -10.92 11.98 32.31
N GLU A 151 -10.88 13.23 31.84
CA GLU A 151 -12.04 13.93 31.26
C GLU A 151 -11.78 14.38 29.81
N ASN A 152 -11.27 15.60 29.59
CA ASN A 152 -11.20 16.18 28.23
C ASN A 152 -9.78 16.60 27.83
N GLY A 153 -9.49 16.57 26.53
CA GLY A 153 -8.23 17.11 26.00
C GLY A 153 -7.03 16.27 26.39
N GLY A 154 -6.93 15.03 25.90
CA GLY A 154 -5.78 14.16 26.18
C GLY A 154 -4.45 14.84 25.84
N GLY A 155 -4.36 15.44 24.64
CA GLY A 155 -3.26 16.31 24.26
C GLY A 155 -3.39 17.71 24.88
N MET A 156 -4.47 18.41 24.59
CA MET A 156 -4.65 19.79 25.05
C MET A 156 -6.11 20.13 25.36
N PHE A 157 -6.35 20.89 26.43
CA PHE A 157 -7.66 21.48 26.72
C PHE A 157 -7.58 23.01 26.73
N ASN A 158 -8.49 23.67 26.02
CA ASN A 158 -8.59 25.13 25.95
C ASN A 158 -9.92 25.57 26.57
N GLU A 159 -9.88 26.20 27.74
CA GLU A 159 -11.05 26.73 28.44
C GLU A 159 -11.00 28.26 28.41
N PHE A 160 -11.94 28.92 27.73
CA PHE A 160 -11.95 30.38 27.51
C PHE A 160 -10.68 30.95 26.85
N CYS A 161 -9.85 30.10 26.23
CA CYS A 161 -8.52 30.43 25.73
C CYS A 161 -8.44 30.22 24.22
N ASN A 162 -7.75 31.13 23.51
CA ASN A 162 -7.60 31.09 22.05
C ASN A 162 -6.16 30.69 21.68
N ALA A 163 -5.86 29.39 21.70
CA ALA A 163 -4.53 28.92 21.32
C ALA A 163 -4.29 29.05 19.81
N THR A 164 -3.06 29.35 19.41
CA THR A 164 -2.64 29.32 17.99
C THR A 164 -1.61 28.23 17.78
N LEU A 165 -1.90 27.31 16.85
CA LEU A 165 -1.09 26.13 16.58
C LEU A 165 -0.68 26.09 15.11
N GLU A 166 0.62 25.94 14.88
CA GLU A 166 1.22 25.85 13.56
C GLU A 166 2.10 24.59 13.49
N ASN A 167 1.89 23.78 12.46
CA ASN A 167 2.70 22.57 12.19
C ASN A 167 2.78 21.59 13.39
N CYS A 168 1.72 21.53 14.19
CA CYS A 168 1.69 20.68 15.39
C CYS A 168 1.16 19.28 15.07
N VAL A 169 1.62 18.28 15.82
CA VAL A 169 1.18 16.89 15.70
C VAL A 169 0.55 16.43 17.00
N PHE A 170 -0.67 15.92 16.95
CA PHE A 170 -1.38 15.24 18.03
C PHE A 170 -1.55 13.79 17.64
N ALA A 171 -0.80 12.89 18.27
CA ALA A 171 -0.85 11.47 17.96
C ALA A 171 -1.07 10.60 19.20
N GLN A 172 -1.94 9.59 19.06
CA GLN A 172 -2.15 8.57 20.09
C GLN A 172 -2.58 9.15 21.46
N ASN A 173 -3.20 10.32 21.48
CA ASN A 173 -3.71 10.88 22.73
C ASN A 173 -5.06 10.25 23.07
N GLU A 174 -5.37 10.18 24.36
CA GLU A 174 -6.55 9.51 24.90
C GLU A 174 -7.36 10.44 25.82
N SER A 175 -8.69 10.38 25.71
CA SER A 175 -9.61 11.03 26.66
C SER A 175 -10.78 10.11 27.02
N ASP A 176 -11.11 10.03 28.31
CA ASP A 176 -12.25 9.22 28.78
C ASP A 176 -13.59 9.94 28.55
N ARG A 177 -13.58 11.24 28.20
CA ARG A 177 -14.76 11.97 27.74
C ARG A 177 -14.59 12.53 26.35
N HIS A 178 -13.96 13.69 26.18
CA HIS A 178 -14.06 14.41 24.91
C HIS A 178 -12.72 14.94 24.40
N GLY A 179 -12.54 14.94 23.08
CA GLY A 179 -11.44 15.65 22.42
C GLY A 179 -10.08 15.08 22.78
N ALA A 180 -9.76 13.86 22.36
CA ALA A 180 -8.53 13.23 22.83
C ALA A 180 -7.27 13.94 22.35
N GLY A 181 -7.28 14.49 21.13
CA GLY A 181 -6.27 15.45 20.70
C GLY A 181 -6.45 16.81 21.39
N ILE A 182 -7.56 17.49 21.08
CA ILE A 182 -7.90 18.81 21.64
C ILE A 182 -9.37 18.85 22.06
N ALA A 183 -9.66 19.39 23.23
CA ALA A 183 -10.99 19.87 23.57
C ALA A 183 -10.98 21.41 23.72
N ASN A 184 -11.92 22.07 23.06
CA ASN A 184 -12.15 23.51 23.15
C ASN A 184 -13.48 23.77 23.85
N ASP A 185 -13.47 24.57 24.91
CA ASP A 185 -14.64 25.01 25.64
C ASP A 185 -14.65 26.53 25.73
N GLN A 186 -15.56 27.16 24.98
CA GLN A 186 -15.68 28.62 24.89
C GLN A 186 -14.39 29.36 24.47
N GLY A 187 -13.44 28.66 23.82
CA GLY A 187 -12.15 29.19 23.35
C GLY A 187 -11.92 28.89 21.87
N ASN A 188 -11.72 29.92 21.05
CA ASN A 188 -11.66 29.83 19.58
C ASN A 188 -10.20 29.67 19.10
N SER A 189 -9.70 28.45 19.14
CA SER A 189 -8.34 28.14 18.68
C SER A 189 -8.18 28.31 17.16
N THR A 190 -6.97 28.64 16.72
CA THR A 190 -6.58 28.69 15.29
C THR A 190 -5.50 27.66 15.02
N LEU A 191 -5.74 26.79 14.03
CA LEU A 191 -4.86 25.67 13.69
C LEU A 191 -4.51 25.70 12.22
N SER A 192 -3.21 25.65 11.91
CA SER A 192 -2.70 25.59 10.55
C SER A 192 -1.70 24.45 10.39
N ASN A 193 -1.86 23.65 9.34
CA ASN A 193 -0.98 22.53 8.99
C ASN A 193 -0.76 21.53 10.14
N CYS A 194 -1.79 21.33 10.96
CA CYS A 194 -1.71 20.42 12.10
C CYS A 194 -2.18 19.00 11.70
N ILE A 195 -1.60 18.00 12.34
CA ILE A 195 -1.93 16.58 12.11
C ILE A 195 -2.51 15.99 13.39
N PHE A 196 -3.67 15.34 13.26
CA PHE A 196 -4.34 14.58 14.31
C PHE A 196 -4.42 13.13 13.88
N GLN A 197 -3.63 12.27 14.52
CA GLN A 197 -3.49 10.87 14.10
C GLN A 197 -3.73 9.88 15.24
N ASN A 198 -4.56 8.86 15.02
CA ASN A 198 -4.76 7.78 16.00
C ASN A 198 -5.17 8.27 17.40
N ASN A 199 -5.87 9.40 17.52
CA ASN A 199 -6.38 9.88 18.81
C ASN A 199 -7.70 9.17 19.14
N ARG A 200 -7.90 8.83 20.41
CA ARG A 200 -9.05 8.03 20.85
C ARG A 200 -9.81 8.69 22.00
N SER A 201 -11.10 8.90 21.80
CA SER A 201 -12.04 9.38 22.81
C SER A 201 -13.08 8.31 23.15
N GLU A 202 -13.36 8.06 24.44
CA GLU A 202 -14.45 7.17 24.89
C GLU A 202 -15.85 7.80 24.76
N LYS A 203 -15.93 9.09 24.39
CA LYS A 203 -17.18 9.73 23.94
C LYS A 203 -16.99 10.37 22.58
N ASN A 204 -16.94 11.70 22.56
CA ASN A 204 -17.05 12.50 21.34
C ASN A 204 -15.71 13.11 20.98
N GLY A 205 -15.52 13.41 19.69
CA GLY A 205 -14.33 14.14 19.24
C GLY A 205 -13.06 13.31 19.43
N GLY A 206 -12.88 12.26 18.63
CA GLY A 206 -11.70 11.40 18.71
C GLY A 206 -10.40 12.23 18.61
N ALA A 207 -10.33 13.14 17.64
CA ALA A 207 -9.30 14.16 17.58
C ALA A 207 -9.72 15.45 18.30
N ILE A 208 -10.84 16.07 17.89
CA ILE A 208 -11.24 17.38 18.41
C ILE A 208 -12.69 17.43 18.88
N HIS A 209 -12.91 18.02 20.04
CA HIS A 209 -14.24 18.37 20.54
C HIS A 209 -14.37 19.88 20.71
N ASN A 210 -15.43 20.48 20.15
CA ASN A 210 -15.74 21.90 20.27
C ASN A 210 -17.08 22.08 20.98
N HIS A 211 -17.05 22.72 22.14
CA HIS A 211 -18.24 23.14 22.89
C HIS A 211 -18.30 24.66 22.93
N LEU A 212 -19.37 25.22 22.35
CA LEU A 212 -19.58 26.67 22.28
C LEU A 212 -18.33 27.42 21.76
N SER A 213 -17.63 26.81 20.81
CA SER A 213 -16.35 27.28 20.27
C SER A 213 -16.29 27.07 18.76
N SER A 214 -15.89 28.09 18.02
CA SER A 214 -15.80 28.07 16.55
C SER A 214 -14.34 28.25 16.11
N PRO A 215 -13.49 27.22 16.26
CA PRO A 215 -12.11 27.28 15.83
C PRO A 215 -11.97 27.35 14.31
N THR A 216 -10.78 27.74 13.85
CA THR A 216 -10.42 27.75 12.43
C THR A 216 -9.34 26.72 12.14
N PHE A 217 -9.54 25.91 11.11
CA PHE A 217 -8.62 24.90 10.63
C PHE A 217 -8.22 25.20 9.18
N THR A 218 -6.93 25.20 8.89
CA THR A 218 -6.41 25.37 7.53
C THR A 218 -5.31 24.35 7.25
N GLY A 219 -5.43 23.57 6.19
CA GLY A 219 -4.38 22.60 5.81
C GLY A 219 -4.21 21.46 6.81
N CYS A 220 -5.21 21.17 7.65
CA CYS A 220 -5.10 20.19 8.72
C CYS A 220 -5.47 18.77 8.25
N THR A 221 -4.85 17.76 8.84
CA THR A 221 -5.12 16.35 8.55
C THR A 221 -5.65 15.64 9.79
N PHE A 222 -6.74 14.90 9.64
CA PHE A 222 -7.38 14.07 10.66
C PHE A 222 -7.39 12.63 10.16
N GLU A 223 -6.52 11.79 10.72
CA GLU A 223 -6.30 10.44 10.23
C GLU A 223 -6.47 9.38 11.32
N ALA A 224 -7.26 8.35 11.03
CA ALA A 224 -7.41 7.18 11.89
C ALA A 224 -7.83 7.51 13.33
N ASN A 225 -8.59 8.59 13.55
CA ASN A 225 -9.08 8.94 14.88
C ASN A 225 -10.34 8.14 15.20
N LEU A 226 -10.56 7.88 16.50
CA LEU A 226 -11.64 7.05 17.01
C LEU A 226 -12.43 7.79 18.09
N ALA A 227 -13.75 7.85 17.93
CA ALA A 227 -14.69 8.24 18.97
C ALA A 227 -15.65 7.07 19.19
N GLU A 228 -15.93 6.69 20.44
CA GLU A 228 -16.90 5.63 20.70
C GLU A 228 -18.34 6.10 20.46
N ASP A 229 -18.62 7.39 20.69
CA ASP A 229 -19.93 7.99 20.43
C ASP A 229 -19.86 8.75 19.07
N ASP A 230 -19.54 10.04 19.04
CA ASP A 230 -19.75 10.84 17.82
C ASP A 230 -18.54 11.67 17.37
N GLY A 231 -18.38 11.84 16.05
CA GLY A 231 -17.43 12.78 15.44
C GLY A 231 -15.98 12.42 15.70
N ALA A 232 -15.45 11.36 15.07
CA ALA A 232 -14.10 10.89 15.39
C ALA A 232 -13.00 11.89 15.00
N GLY A 233 -13.16 12.62 13.90
CA GLY A 233 -12.30 13.75 13.56
C GLY A 233 -12.66 14.96 14.42
N ILE A 234 -13.87 15.50 14.23
CA ILE A 234 -14.35 16.70 14.91
C ILE A 234 -15.79 16.50 15.38
N PHE A 235 -16.05 16.83 16.64
CA PHE A 235 -17.39 16.97 17.18
C PHE A 235 -17.70 18.44 17.48
N ASN A 236 -18.85 18.93 17.02
CA ASN A 236 -19.32 20.30 17.21
C ASN A 236 -20.66 20.35 17.96
N ASP A 237 -20.64 20.97 19.14
CA ASP A 237 -21.80 21.29 19.95
C ASP A 237 -21.90 22.80 20.13
N GLY A 238 -22.96 23.41 19.58
CA GLY A 238 -23.13 24.87 19.59
C GLY A 238 -21.98 25.62 18.91
N SER A 239 -21.33 24.98 17.93
CA SER A 239 -20.00 25.33 17.46
C SER A 239 -19.98 25.37 15.93
N SER A 240 -19.44 26.44 15.34
CA SER A 240 -19.46 26.66 13.89
C SER A 240 -18.05 26.89 13.34
N PRO A 241 -17.17 25.88 13.37
CA PRO A 241 -15.81 26.04 12.90
C PRO A 241 -15.74 26.33 11.39
N ASN A 242 -14.65 26.98 10.99
CA ASN A 242 -14.28 27.13 9.58
C ASN A 242 -13.17 26.12 9.26
N ILE A 243 -13.45 25.19 8.36
CA ILE A 243 -12.57 24.08 7.98
C ILE A 243 -12.21 24.26 6.51
N LEU A 244 -10.94 24.54 6.24
CA LEU A 244 -10.44 24.85 4.90
C LEU A 244 -9.25 23.95 4.55
N ASN A 245 -9.22 23.40 3.33
CA ASN A 245 -8.11 22.61 2.83
C ASN A 245 -7.74 21.45 3.77
N ALA A 246 -8.74 20.78 4.35
CA ALA A 246 -8.52 19.73 5.34
C ALA A 246 -8.72 18.34 4.75
N VAL A 247 -8.03 17.35 5.32
CA VAL A 247 -8.17 15.93 4.97
C VAL A 247 -8.68 15.16 6.17
N PHE A 248 -9.76 14.41 5.98
CA PHE A 248 -10.31 13.46 6.96
C PHE A 248 -10.21 12.06 6.37
N ARG A 249 -9.31 11.23 6.90
CA ARG A 249 -9.08 9.87 6.42
C ARG A 249 -9.26 8.81 7.48
N GLY A 250 -10.01 7.75 7.21
CA GLY A 250 -10.02 6.56 8.07
C GLY A 250 -10.57 6.80 9.48
N ASN A 251 -11.34 7.87 9.70
CA ASN A 251 -11.87 8.21 11.02
C ASN A 251 -13.14 7.39 11.31
N ARG A 252 -13.31 6.94 12.57
CA ARG A 252 -14.35 5.96 12.94
C ARG A 252 -15.15 6.39 14.17
N ALA A 253 -16.48 6.44 14.06
CA ALA A 253 -17.39 6.77 15.17
C ALA A 253 -18.73 6.02 15.11
N THR A 254 -19.61 6.17 16.10
CA THR A 254 -21.00 5.71 15.99
C THR A 254 -21.79 6.58 15.00
N ASN A 255 -21.68 7.91 15.08
CA ASN A 255 -22.21 8.82 14.04
C ASN A 255 -21.15 9.84 13.61
N GLY A 256 -21.16 10.19 12.31
CA GLY A 256 -20.23 11.15 11.74
C GLY A 256 -18.79 10.67 11.84
N GLY A 257 -18.40 9.68 11.04
CA GLY A 257 -17.08 9.06 11.15
C GLY A 257 -15.93 10.07 11.15
N ALA A 258 -16.06 11.15 10.37
CA ALA A 258 -15.19 12.31 10.45
C ALA A 258 -15.76 13.45 11.31
N VAL A 259 -16.95 13.97 10.98
CA VAL A 259 -17.50 15.18 11.60
C VAL A 259 -18.92 14.95 12.09
N PHE A 260 -19.20 15.39 13.32
CA PHE A 260 -20.56 15.41 13.87
C PHE A 260 -20.96 16.83 14.29
N ASN A 261 -22.20 17.23 13.97
CA ASN A 261 -22.71 18.58 14.23
C ASN A 261 -24.09 18.55 14.91
N GLU A 262 -24.21 19.19 16.07
CA GLU A 262 -25.48 19.35 16.79
C GLU A 262 -25.67 20.75 17.39
N TYR A 263 -26.84 20.98 18.00
CA TYR A 263 -27.18 22.22 18.73
C TYR A 263 -26.88 23.51 17.95
N ASP A 264 -27.50 23.70 16.79
CA ASP A 264 -27.32 24.89 15.93
C ASP A 264 -25.88 25.10 15.39
N SER A 265 -25.04 24.06 15.42
CA SER A 265 -23.72 24.09 14.77
C SER A 265 -23.85 24.25 13.25
N VAL A 266 -23.22 25.27 12.67
CA VAL A 266 -23.20 25.57 11.23
C VAL A 266 -21.75 25.70 10.76
N PRO A 267 -20.97 24.62 10.76
CA PRO A 267 -19.61 24.68 10.25
C PRO A 267 -19.60 25.03 8.77
N ARG A 268 -18.55 25.72 8.35
CA ARG A 268 -18.22 25.94 6.94
C ARG A 268 -17.05 25.04 6.56
N ILE A 269 -17.28 24.17 5.60
CA ILE A 269 -16.33 23.15 5.14
C ILE A 269 -16.05 23.45 3.67
N GLU A 270 -14.79 23.76 3.36
CA GLU A 270 -14.39 24.23 2.04
C GLU A 270 -13.08 23.57 1.59
N ASP A 271 -13.02 23.13 0.33
CA ASP A 271 -11.82 22.54 -0.26
C ASP A 271 -11.30 21.32 0.54
N CYS A 272 -12.21 20.49 1.06
CA CYS A 272 -11.88 19.38 1.96
C CYS A 272 -12.05 18.01 1.30
N LEU A 273 -11.24 17.04 1.74
CA LEU A 273 -11.34 15.63 1.36
C LEU A 273 -11.81 14.79 2.55
N PHE A 274 -12.83 13.97 2.33
CA PHE A 274 -13.35 12.97 3.26
C PHE A 274 -13.22 11.58 2.62
N GLU A 275 -12.26 10.81 3.10
CA GLU A 275 -11.85 9.54 2.49
C GLU A 275 -11.90 8.40 3.51
N ASP A 276 -12.50 7.27 3.14
CA ASP A 276 -12.46 6.04 3.94
C ASP A 276 -12.96 6.22 5.41
N ASN A 277 -13.84 7.19 5.67
CA ASN A 277 -14.39 7.40 7.02
C ASN A 277 -15.60 6.49 7.25
N GLU A 278 -15.72 5.95 8.46
CA GLU A 278 -16.71 4.94 8.81
C GLU A 278 -17.55 5.40 9.99
N SER A 279 -18.87 5.23 9.89
CA SER A 279 -19.73 5.28 11.06
C SER A 279 -20.68 4.09 11.17
N GLU A 280 -21.02 3.70 12.40
CA GLU A 280 -21.92 2.56 12.60
C GLU A 280 -23.37 2.87 12.22
N SER A 281 -23.80 4.12 12.41
CA SER A 281 -25.20 4.51 12.36
C SER A 281 -25.49 5.53 11.26
N VAL A 282 -25.02 6.77 11.38
CA VAL A 282 -25.39 7.86 10.46
C VAL A 282 -24.16 8.63 9.99
N GLY A 283 -24.08 8.91 8.69
CA GLY A 283 -23.07 9.80 8.10
C GLY A 283 -21.67 9.21 8.20
N GLY A 284 -21.20 8.52 7.17
CA GLY A 284 -19.87 7.89 7.21
C GLY A 284 -18.76 8.94 7.32
N ALA A 285 -18.92 10.06 6.61
CA ALA A 285 -18.10 11.25 6.81
C ALA A 285 -18.74 12.22 7.80
N ILE A 286 -19.93 12.73 7.50
CA ILE A 286 -20.54 13.85 8.25
C ILE A 286 -21.94 13.48 8.72
N ALA A 287 -22.20 13.67 10.01
CA ALA A 287 -23.54 13.56 10.59
C ALA A 287 -24.02 14.92 11.12
N ASN A 288 -25.27 15.26 10.80
CA ASN A 288 -25.91 16.53 11.15
C ASN A 288 -27.22 16.27 11.90
N PHE A 289 -27.35 16.79 13.11
CA PHE A 289 -28.53 16.61 13.96
C PHE A 289 -29.24 17.95 14.17
N GLY A 290 -30.20 18.24 13.30
CA GLY A 290 -30.92 19.53 13.28
C GLY A 290 -30.06 20.70 12.82
N THR A 291 -28.96 20.42 12.13
CA THR A 291 -27.92 21.38 11.73
C THR A 291 -27.80 21.48 10.20
N SER A 292 -27.36 22.65 9.73
CA SER A 292 -27.32 22.98 8.29
C SER A 292 -25.94 23.50 7.89
N PRO A 293 -24.90 22.64 7.87
CA PRO A 293 -23.55 23.07 7.52
C PRO A 293 -23.46 23.55 6.06
N ILE A 294 -22.43 24.34 5.76
CA ILE A 294 -22.14 24.83 4.41
C ILE A 294 -20.94 24.08 3.87
N LEU A 295 -21.13 23.34 2.78
CA LEU A 295 -20.08 22.57 2.11
C LEU A 295 -19.84 23.14 0.71
N ILE A 296 -18.57 23.41 0.41
CA ILE A 296 -18.15 24.01 -0.85
C ILE A 296 -16.91 23.26 -1.36
N ARG A 297 -16.89 22.87 -2.64
CA ARG A 297 -15.72 22.23 -3.28
C ARG A 297 -15.11 21.12 -2.43
N SER A 298 -15.95 20.22 -1.93
CA SER A 298 -15.50 19.16 -1.02
C SER A 298 -15.79 17.78 -1.62
N TRP A 299 -14.84 16.88 -1.41
CA TRP A 299 -14.81 15.54 -2.01
C TRP A 299 -15.06 14.47 -0.95
N PHE A 300 -15.93 13.54 -1.28
CA PHE A 300 -16.31 12.43 -0.42
C PHE A 300 -16.07 11.13 -1.18
N THR A 301 -15.21 10.27 -0.65
CA THR A 301 -14.94 8.97 -1.24
C THR A 301 -14.81 7.83 -0.24
N ARG A 302 -15.35 6.67 -0.62
CA ARG A 302 -15.27 5.41 0.13
C ARG A 302 -15.66 5.55 1.60
N ASN A 303 -16.50 6.53 1.92
CA ASN A 303 -17.07 6.64 3.25
C ASN A 303 -18.20 5.62 3.40
N VAL A 304 -18.32 5.05 4.60
CA VAL A 304 -19.25 3.94 4.87
C VAL A 304 -20.08 4.25 6.10
N SER A 305 -21.40 4.00 6.00
CA SER A 305 -22.30 4.08 7.15
C SER A 305 -23.52 3.19 6.96
N GLY A 306 -24.22 2.91 8.06
CA GLY A 306 -25.54 2.28 8.04
C GLY A 306 -26.60 3.14 7.33
N TYR A 307 -26.53 4.46 7.48
CA TYR A 307 -27.45 5.44 6.88
C TYR A 307 -26.71 6.70 6.41
N GLY A 308 -26.72 6.98 5.11
CA GLY A 308 -26.06 8.16 4.53
C GLY A 308 -24.55 7.94 4.53
N THR A 309 -24.06 7.27 3.49
CA THR A 309 -22.69 6.73 3.54
C THR A 309 -21.62 7.81 3.55
N ALA A 310 -21.88 9.01 2.99
CA ALA A 310 -21.06 10.19 3.19
C ALA A 310 -21.69 11.15 4.20
N ILE A 311 -22.89 11.67 3.91
CA ILE A 311 -23.57 12.67 4.74
C ILE A 311 -24.92 12.13 5.21
N GLY A 312 -25.14 12.16 6.53
CA GLY A 312 -26.43 11.84 7.13
C GLY A 312 -27.00 13.04 7.89
N THR A 313 -28.18 13.50 7.52
CA THR A 313 -28.86 14.62 8.19
C THR A 313 -30.17 14.18 8.80
N LEU A 314 -30.30 14.39 10.11
CA LEU A 314 -31.49 14.08 10.90
C LEU A 314 -32.10 15.35 11.49
N ASN A 315 -33.33 15.24 11.99
CA ASN A 315 -34.06 16.31 12.70
C ASN A 315 -34.24 17.62 11.91
N GLY A 316 -34.32 17.55 10.57
CA GLY A 316 -34.75 18.67 9.72
C GLY A 316 -33.67 19.70 9.39
N GLY A 317 -32.39 19.38 9.61
CA GLY A 317 -31.27 20.14 9.04
C GLY A 317 -31.28 20.10 7.51
N ILE A 318 -30.73 21.14 6.88
CA ILE A 318 -30.63 21.28 5.42
C ILE A 318 -29.22 21.78 5.08
N PRO A 319 -28.21 20.89 5.00
CA PRO A 319 -26.88 21.27 4.54
C PRO A 319 -26.94 21.91 3.15
N SER A 320 -26.10 22.92 2.91
CA SER A 320 -25.92 23.52 1.60
C SER A 320 -24.70 22.91 0.91
N LEU A 321 -24.86 22.44 -0.31
CA LEU A 321 -23.80 21.82 -1.10
C LEU A 321 -23.54 22.65 -2.36
N THR A 322 -22.30 23.00 -2.64
CA THR A 322 -21.90 23.67 -3.88
C THR A 322 -20.60 23.08 -4.37
N GLU A 323 -20.54 22.70 -5.65
CA GLU A 323 -19.34 22.13 -6.27
C GLU A 323 -18.79 20.89 -5.50
N CYS A 324 -19.66 20.15 -4.80
CA CYS A 324 -19.25 18.98 -4.01
C CYS A 324 -19.35 17.69 -4.82
N LEU A 325 -18.44 16.77 -4.58
CA LEU A 325 -18.30 15.55 -5.36
C LEU A 325 -18.32 14.31 -4.44
N PHE A 326 -19.24 13.41 -4.72
CA PHE A 326 -19.48 12.18 -3.98
C PHE A 326 -19.27 10.98 -4.91
N TRP A 327 -18.13 10.29 -4.80
CA TRP A 327 -17.80 9.11 -5.61
C TRP A 327 -17.48 7.91 -4.71
N CYS A 328 -17.77 6.69 -5.13
CA CYS A 328 -17.44 5.45 -4.39
C CYS A 328 -17.90 5.35 -2.92
N ASN A 329 -18.86 6.13 -2.43
CA ASN A 329 -19.33 6.04 -1.03
C ASN A 329 -20.34 4.89 -0.82
N GLY A 330 -20.69 4.09 -1.82
CA GLY A 330 -21.77 3.12 -1.74
C GLY A 330 -23.16 3.74 -1.99
N PRO A 331 -24.26 2.97 -1.85
CA PRO A 331 -25.60 3.44 -2.18
C PRO A 331 -26.05 4.54 -1.21
N GLU A 332 -26.74 5.56 -1.73
CA GLU A 332 -27.27 6.69 -0.94
C GLU A 332 -26.21 7.47 -0.14
N PRO A 333 -25.30 8.20 -0.82
CA PRO A 333 -24.23 8.97 -0.18
C PRO A 333 -24.76 10.08 0.72
N ILE A 334 -25.98 10.56 0.46
CA ILE A 334 -26.61 11.62 1.21
C ILE A 334 -28.00 11.15 1.65
N ILE A 335 -28.24 11.21 2.96
CA ILE A 335 -29.58 11.05 3.54
C ILE A 335 -30.03 12.36 4.20
N GLY A 336 -31.29 12.72 3.97
CA GLY A 336 -31.90 13.97 4.42
C GLY A 336 -32.05 14.98 3.28
N GLU A 337 -32.73 16.09 3.56
CA GLU A 337 -32.83 17.20 2.61
C GLU A 337 -31.51 17.96 2.56
N TYR A 338 -31.14 18.48 1.38
CA TYR A 338 -30.03 19.40 1.21
C TYR A 338 -30.40 20.49 0.22
N ALA A 339 -29.78 21.66 0.39
CA ALA A 339 -29.87 22.76 -0.56
C ALA A 339 -28.79 22.60 -1.63
N ASP A 340 -29.21 22.39 -2.88
CA ASP A 340 -28.33 22.34 -4.04
C ASP A 340 -27.96 23.76 -4.49
N GLY A 341 -26.72 24.15 -4.25
CA GLY A 341 -26.12 25.41 -4.70
C GLY A 341 -25.51 25.34 -6.11
N GLY A 342 -25.57 24.19 -6.79
CA GLY A 342 -25.07 23.97 -8.14
C GLY A 342 -23.74 23.21 -8.21
N GLU A 343 -23.51 22.60 -9.38
CA GLU A 343 -22.26 21.91 -9.75
C GLU A 343 -21.88 20.75 -8.82
N ASN A 344 -22.85 20.20 -8.07
CA ASN A 344 -22.65 18.99 -7.28
C ASN A 344 -22.71 17.74 -8.17
N CYS A 345 -21.91 16.73 -7.83
CA CYS A 345 -21.89 15.45 -8.49
C CYS A 345 -22.10 14.33 -7.46
N ILE A 346 -23.08 13.44 -7.69
CA ILE A 346 -23.45 12.41 -6.74
C ILE A 346 -23.53 11.02 -7.41
N ASN A 347 -22.64 10.11 -7.00
CA ASN A 347 -22.58 8.70 -7.43
C ASN A 347 -22.67 8.50 -8.96
N ALA A 348 -23.80 8.03 -9.48
CA ALA A 348 -23.97 7.59 -10.87
C ALA A 348 -23.84 8.74 -11.88
N ASP A 349 -23.94 9.98 -11.41
CA ASP A 349 -23.69 11.17 -12.21
C ASP A 349 -22.19 11.54 -12.26
N CYS A 350 -21.34 10.81 -11.52
CA CYS A 350 -19.90 11.02 -11.43
C CYS A 350 -19.13 9.94 -12.18
N THR A 351 -18.36 10.35 -13.17
CA THR A 351 -17.60 9.48 -14.07
C THR A 351 -16.31 8.89 -13.46
N GLU A 352 -16.23 8.70 -12.15
CA GLU A 352 -14.99 8.26 -11.46
C GLU A 352 -15.26 7.22 -10.36
N CYS A 353 -16.08 6.21 -10.64
CA CYS A 353 -16.13 5.00 -9.79
C CYS A 353 -15.18 3.89 -10.26
N ASP A 354 -14.36 4.21 -11.24
CA ASP A 354 -13.67 3.26 -12.09
C ASP A 354 -12.25 3.82 -12.24
N VAL A 355 -11.40 3.49 -11.26
CA VAL A 355 -9.98 3.87 -11.26
C VAL A 355 -9.36 3.26 -12.51
N ASP A 356 -8.69 4.07 -13.32
CA ASP A 356 -7.85 3.66 -14.43
C ASP A 356 -6.40 3.82 -13.93
N SER A 357 -5.70 2.70 -13.70
CA SER A 357 -4.41 2.71 -13.00
C SER A 357 -3.22 2.99 -13.90
N ASP A 358 -3.39 2.79 -15.19
CA ASP A 358 -2.41 2.93 -16.27
C ASP A 358 -2.68 4.10 -17.21
N ASP A 359 -3.77 4.85 -16.96
CA ASP A 359 -4.18 6.06 -17.67
C ASP A 359 -4.44 5.82 -19.18
N ASP A 360 -4.97 4.64 -19.54
CA ASP A 360 -5.21 4.24 -20.93
C ASP A 360 -6.64 4.56 -21.43
N GLY A 361 -7.53 4.96 -20.51
CA GLY A 361 -8.93 5.29 -20.77
C GLY A 361 -9.91 4.14 -20.54
N VAL A 362 -9.45 2.97 -20.08
CA VAL A 362 -10.24 1.83 -19.64
C VAL A 362 -10.10 1.67 -18.13
N PRO A 363 -11.20 1.61 -17.37
CA PRO A 363 -11.09 1.50 -15.93
C PRO A 363 -10.69 0.09 -15.48
N ASN A 364 -10.01 -0.02 -14.34
CA ASN A 364 -9.55 -1.26 -13.70
C ASN A 364 -10.61 -2.37 -13.59
N SER A 365 -11.90 -2.03 -13.61
CA SER A 365 -12.99 -3.02 -13.55
C SER A 365 -13.27 -3.69 -14.91
N GLU A 366 -12.86 -3.05 -16.00
CA GLU A 366 -12.91 -3.49 -17.40
C GLU A 366 -11.51 -3.73 -18.01
N ASP A 367 -10.44 -3.37 -17.29
CA ASP A 367 -9.02 -3.57 -17.62
C ASP A 367 -8.67 -5.06 -17.76
N VAL A 368 -8.34 -5.43 -19.00
CA VAL A 368 -7.83 -6.73 -19.43
C VAL A 368 -6.31 -6.76 -19.39
N CYS A 369 -5.65 -5.60 -19.51
CA CYS A 369 -4.21 -5.45 -19.68
C CYS A 369 -3.52 -4.56 -18.63
N PRO A 370 -3.44 -4.96 -17.34
CA PRO A 370 -2.97 -4.04 -16.30
C PRO A 370 -1.54 -3.54 -16.53
N GLY A 371 -1.39 -2.23 -16.67
CA GLY A 371 -0.15 -1.53 -17.00
C GLY A 371 0.09 -1.30 -18.50
N GLY A 372 -0.88 -1.63 -19.36
CA GLY A 372 -0.83 -1.53 -20.82
C GLY A 372 -2.02 -0.73 -21.38
N ASP A 373 -2.10 -0.60 -22.70
CA ASP A 373 -3.20 0.13 -23.38
C ASP A 373 -4.23 -0.85 -23.95
N ASP A 374 -5.36 -1.00 -23.26
CA ASP A 374 -6.52 -1.82 -23.62
C ASP A 374 -7.23 -1.35 -24.88
N THR A 375 -6.99 -0.11 -25.33
CA THR A 375 -7.64 0.44 -26.53
C THR A 375 -7.02 -0.06 -27.83
N VAL A 376 -5.86 -0.73 -27.74
CA VAL A 376 -5.10 -1.24 -28.88
C VAL A 376 -5.12 -2.76 -28.89
N ASP A 377 -5.94 -3.33 -29.79
CA ASP A 377 -6.00 -4.75 -30.09
C ASP A 377 -5.97 -4.90 -31.62
N THR A 378 -4.80 -5.29 -32.15
CA THR A 378 -4.51 -5.28 -33.59
C THR A 378 -5.22 -6.40 -34.35
N ASP A 379 -5.43 -7.57 -33.74
CA ASP A 379 -6.09 -8.71 -34.39
C ASP A 379 -7.51 -9.01 -33.91
N ALA A 380 -7.97 -8.26 -32.90
CA ALA A 380 -9.31 -8.27 -32.35
C ALA A 380 -9.69 -9.60 -31.68
N ASP A 381 -8.73 -10.28 -31.04
CA ASP A 381 -8.99 -11.51 -30.28
C ASP A 381 -9.48 -11.27 -28.84
N GLY A 382 -9.43 -10.02 -28.39
CA GLY A 382 -9.84 -9.58 -27.07
C GLY A 382 -8.71 -9.47 -26.05
N THR A 383 -7.46 -9.74 -26.46
CA THR A 383 -6.24 -9.50 -25.68
C THR A 383 -5.51 -8.28 -26.25
N PRO A 384 -5.36 -7.18 -25.49
CA PRO A 384 -4.66 -6.00 -25.99
C PRO A 384 -3.18 -6.25 -26.34
N ASP A 385 -2.66 -5.49 -27.31
CA ASP A 385 -1.33 -5.69 -27.93
C ASP A 385 -0.17 -5.69 -26.91
N GLU A 386 -0.28 -4.95 -25.79
CA GLU A 386 0.77 -4.84 -24.79
C GLU A 386 0.88 -6.05 -23.85
N CYS A 387 -0.20 -6.83 -23.72
CA CYS A 387 -0.26 -8.08 -22.96
C CYS A 387 -0.41 -9.32 -23.85
N ASP A 388 -0.38 -9.14 -25.17
CA ASP A 388 -0.39 -10.21 -26.15
C ASP A 388 1.04 -10.51 -26.65
N GLU A 389 1.53 -11.74 -26.45
CA GLU A 389 2.83 -12.16 -27.02
C GLU A 389 2.78 -12.35 -28.56
N CYS A 390 1.57 -12.41 -29.13
CA CYS A 390 1.28 -12.58 -30.53
C CYS A 390 0.24 -11.57 -31.08
N PRO A 391 0.53 -10.24 -31.07
CA PRO A 391 -0.44 -9.14 -31.37
C PRO A 391 -1.06 -9.11 -32.78
N LYS A 392 -0.88 -10.15 -33.59
CA LYS A 392 -1.33 -10.24 -34.98
C LYS A 392 -1.90 -11.62 -35.31
N ASP A 393 -1.96 -12.52 -34.34
CA ASP A 393 -2.49 -13.87 -34.48
C ASP A 393 -3.73 -14.06 -33.60
N PRO A 394 -4.95 -13.89 -34.14
CA PRO A 394 -6.16 -13.91 -33.34
C PRO A 394 -6.57 -15.30 -32.82
N ALA A 395 -5.73 -16.31 -33.05
CA ALA A 395 -5.90 -17.66 -32.52
C ALA A 395 -4.98 -17.94 -31.32
N LYS A 396 -4.06 -17.03 -30.97
CA LYS A 396 -3.03 -17.25 -29.96
C LYS A 396 -2.66 -15.95 -29.26
N ASN A 397 -2.73 -15.97 -27.93
CA ASN A 397 -2.22 -14.89 -27.05
C ASN A 397 -0.83 -15.18 -26.45
N ALA A 398 -0.28 -16.37 -26.73
CA ALA A 398 1.03 -16.80 -26.27
C ALA A 398 1.83 -17.35 -27.45
N SER A 399 3.12 -17.01 -27.51
CA SER A 399 3.99 -17.44 -28.61
C SER A 399 4.10 -18.95 -28.72
N GLY A 400 4.17 -19.65 -27.58
CA GLY A 400 4.28 -21.11 -27.55
C GLY A 400 5.57 -21.64 -28.19
N ALA A 401 5.63 -22.94 -28.44
CA ALA A 401 6.82 -23.59 -29.00
C ALA A 401 6.93 -23.36 -30.52
N CYS A 402 5.79 -23.26 -31.20
CA CYS A 402 5.71 -23.01 -32.63
C CYS A 402 5.83 -21.54 -33.03
N GLY A 403 5.80 -20.62 -32.05
CA GLY A 403 5.68 -19.19 -32.30
C GLY A 403 4.27 -18.77 -32.75
N CYS A 404 4.12 -17.47 -33.03
CA CYS A 404 2.87 -16.90 -33.52
C CYS A 404 2.58 -17.31 -34.97
N GLY A 405 1.30 -17.47 -35.31
CA GLY A 405 0.79 -17.85 -36.62
C GLY A 405 0.79 -19.35 -36.92
N VAL A 406 1.24 -20.17 -35.96
CA VAL A 406 1.36 -21.63 -36.11
C VAL A 406 0.83 -22.31 -34.85
N SER A 407 -0.09 -23.27 -35.00
CA SER A 407 -0.74 -23.98 -33.88
C SER A 407 0.25 -24.82 -33.07
N ASP A 408 0.22 -24.73 -31.73
CA ASP A 408 0.90 -25.67 -30.82
C ASP A 408 0.05 -26.94 -30.56
N ALA A 409 -0.70 -27.40 -31.57
CA ALA A 409 -1.42 -28.64 -31.42
C ALA A 409 -0.42 -29.80 -31.42
N ASP A 410 -0.67 -30.76 -30.55
CA ASP A 410 0.09 -32.00 -30.41
C ASP A 410 -0.89 -33.14 -30.70
N SER A 411 -0.83 -33.65 -31.93
CA SER A 411 -1.84 -34.55 -32.49
C SER A 411 -1.83 -35.94 -31.86
N ASP A 412 -0.69 -36.41 -31.34
CA ASP A 412 -0.55 -37.72 -30.71
C ASP A 412 -0.25 -37.66 -29.20
N SER A 413 -0.12 -36.46 -28.65
CA SER A 413 0.04 -36.16 -27.22
C SER A 413 1.35 -36.68 -26.62
N ASP A 414 2.44 -36.64 -27.39
CA ASP A 414 3.78 -37.06 -26.95
C ASP A 414 4.57 -35.95 -26.23
N GLY A 415 4.05 -34.72 -26.27
CA GLY A 415 4.65 -33.52 -25.69
C GLY A 415 5.38 -32.63 -26.71
N THR A 416 5.43 -33.02 -27.98
CA THR A 416 6.07 -32.29 -29.08
C THR A 416 5.00 -31.76 -30.04
N PRO A 417 4.80 -30.44 -30.13
CA PRO A 417 3.81 -29.90 -31.06
C PRO A 417 4.12 -30.25 -32.52
N ASP A 418 3.07 -30.49 -33.31
CA ASP A 418 3.13 -30.94 -34.70
C ASP A 418 4.07 -30.10 -35.59
N CYS A 419 4.23 -28.82 -35.26
CA CYS A 419 5.07 -27.89 -36.01
C CYS A 419 6.59 -28.18 -35.90
N ILE A 420 7.00 -28.87 -34.84
CA ILE A 420 8.39 -29.25 -34.54
C ILE A 420 8.54 -30.77 -34.36
N ASP A 421 7.54 -31.53 -34.81
CA ASP A 421 7.53 -32.98 -34.81
C ASP A 421 7.61 -33.52 -36.24
N ALA A 422 8.64 -34.31 -36.54
CA ALA A 422 8.79 -34.95 -37.84
C ALA A 422 7.94 -36.23 -37.98
N CYS A 423 7.36 -36.70 -36.87
CA CYS A 423 6.44 -37.82 -36.75
C CYS A 423 5.18 -37.45 -35.95
N PRO A 424 4.38 -36.45 -36.40
CA PRO A 424 3.29 -35.82 -35.62
C PRO A 424 2.06 -36.71 -35.34
N ASN A 425 2.16 -38.02 -35.57
CA ASN A 425 1.11 -38.99 -35.26
C ASN A 425 1.66 -40.28 -34.61
N ASP A 426 2.95 -40.31 -34.25
CA ASP A 426 3.60 -41.41 -33.54
C ASP A 426 4.13 -40.94 -32.18
N ALA A 427 3.32 -41.16 -31.12
CA ALA A 427 3.65 -40.70 -29.78
C ALA A 427 4.90 -41.33 -29.12
N ASN A 428 5.62 -42.21 -29.83
CA ASN A 428 6.88 -42.78 -29.37
C ASN A 428 8.10 -42.19 -30.08
N LYS A 429 7.90 -41.34 -31.10
CA LYS A 429 8.97 -40.81 -31.95
C LYS A 429 8.67 -39.38 -32.37
N ILE A 430 9.66 -38.51 -32.15
CA ILE A 430 9.67 -37.13 -32.68
C ILE A 430 10.44 -37.01 -34.01
N GLU A 431 11.16 -38.07 -34.39
CA GLU A 431 11.97 -38.18 -35.60
C GLU A 431 11.80 -39.57 -36.23
N PRO A 432 11.77 -39.71 -37.57
CA PRO A 432 11.42 -40.97 -38.23
C PRO A 432 12.35 -42.16 -37.91
N GLY A 433 13.62 -41.92 -37.57
CA GLY A 433 14.57 -43.02 -37.39
C GLY A 433 14.81 -43.82 -38.69
N ASN A 434 15.29 -45.07 -38.57
CA ASN A 434 15.61 -45.91 -39.73
C ASN A 434 14.37 -46.57 -40.33
N CYS A 435 13.40 -46.92 -39.48
CA CYS A 435 12.17 -47.58 -39.88
C CYS A 435 11.04 -46.60 -40.23
N GLY A 436 11.28 -45.28 -40.14
CA GLY A 436 10.25 -44.27 -40.30
C GLY A 436 9.33 -44.13 -39.07
N CYS A 437 8.34 -43.25 -39.19
CA CYS A 437 7.31 -43.07 -38.15
C CYS A 437 6.36 -44.27 -38.10
N ASN A 438 5.84 -44.58 -36.91
CA ASN A 438 4.90 -45.66 -36.57
C ASN A 438 5.50 -47.09 -36.52
N LEU A 439 6.82 -47.23 -36.65
CA LEU A 439 7.53 -48.51 -36.51
C LEU A 439 8.63 -48.36 -35.46
N VAL A 440 8.78 -49.33 -34.58
CA VAL A 440 9.84 -49.31 -33.55
C VAL A 440 11.18 -49.54 -34.24
N ASP A 441 12.15 -48.64 -34.03
CA ASP A 441 13.53 -48.91 -34.50
C ASP A 441 14.12 -50.06 -33.70
N THR A 442 14.75 -51.01 -34.40
CA THR A 442 15.33 -52.18 -33.77
C THR A 442 16.81 -51.93 -33.44
N ASN A 443 17.31 -52.66 -32.44
CA ASN A 443 18.72 -52.60 -32.05
C ASN A 443 19.56 -53.72 -32.70
N VAL A 444 18.96 -54.44 -33.64
CA VAL A 444 19.60 -55.52 -34.39
C VAL A 444 20.35 -54.90 -35.56
N PHE A 445 21.67 -55.00 -35.53
CA PHE A 445 22.51 -54.42 -36.56
C PHE A 445 22.30 -55.15 -37.90
N GLY A 446 21.74 -54.47 -38.89
CA GLY A 446 21.46 -55.03 -40.22
C GLY A 446 20.00 -55.37 -40.48
N ASP A 447 19.11 -55.14 -39.50
CA ASP A 447 17.65 -55.28 -39.65
C ASP A 447 17.12 -54.11 -40.51
N LEU A 448 16.98 -54.35 -41.81
CA LEU A 448 16.54 -53.39 -42.81
C LEU A 448 15.03 -53.44 -43.03
N ASP A 449 14.36 -54.54 -42.70
CA ASP A 449 12.91 -54.67 -42.86
C ASP A 449 12.08 -54.41 -41.58
N CYS A 450 12.79 -54.18 -40.46
CA CYS A 450 12.26 -53.73 -39.18
C CYS A 450 11.36 -54.76 -38.46
N ASP A 451 11.60 -56.05 -38.64
CA ASP A 451 10.82 -57.12 -38.00
C ASP A 451 11.43 -57.65 -36.68
N GLY A 452 12.66 -57.22 -36.37
CA GLY A 452 13.33 -57.49 -35.09
C GLY A 452 14.31 -58.65 -35.09
N ASP A 453 14.64 -59.22 -36.25
CA ASP A 453 15.81 -60.10 -36.38
C ASP A 453 16.72 -59.71 -37.57
N PHE A 454 17.71 -60.57 -37.88
CA PHE A 454 18.59 -60.36 -39.03
C PHE A 454 18.60 -61.65 -39.83
N ASP A 455 17.79 -61.70 -40.88
CA ASP A 455 17.56 -62.92 -41.64
C ASP A 455 17.55 -62.73 -43.17
N ALA A 456 16.91 -63.67 -43.88
CA ALA A 456 16.86 -63.65 -45.33
C ALA A 456 16.02 -62.49 -45.89
N ASP A 457 15.05 -61.99 -45.12
CA ASP A 457 14.17 -60.91 -45.53
C ASP A 457 14.88 -59.54 -45.45
N ASP A 458 15.84 -59.34 -44.54
CA ASP A 458 16.77 -58.19 -44.55
C ASP A 458 17.71 -58.18 -45.75
N ALA A 459 18.27 -59.35 -46.07
CA ALA A 459 19.09 -59.50 -47.26
C ALA A 459 18.28 -59.18 -48.53
N ARG A 460 16.99 -59.53 -48.54
CA ARG A 460 16.06 -59.16 -49.63
C ARG A 460 15.75 -57.68 -49.64
N ALA A 461 15.52 -57.05 -48.49
CA ALA A 461 15.29 -55.61 -48.37
C ALA A 461 16.49 -54.83 -48.91
N ALA A 462 17.71 -55.24 -48.54
CA ALA A 462 18.95 -54.70 -49.08
C ALA A 462 19.07 -54.91 -50.60
N MET A 463 18.77 -56.11 -51.11
CA MET A 463 18.83 -56.40 -52.55
C MET A 463 17.80 -55.61 -53.37
N LEU A 464 16.62 -55.34 -52.80
CA LEU A 464 15.57 -54.51 -53.42
C LEU A 464 16.01 -53.06 -53.57
N GLU A 465 16.73 -52.51 -52.59
CA GLU A 465 17.30 -51.16 -52.66
C GLU A 465 18.31 -51.00 -53.82
N PHE A 466 18.97 -52.09 -54.23
CA PHE A 466 19.92 -52.14 -55.36
C PHE A 466 19.37 -52.82 -56.63
N GLY A 467 18.10 -53.21 -56.67
CA GLY A 467 17.39 -53.67 -57.87
C GLY A 467 17.70 -55.09 -58.36
N LEU A 468 18.13 -56.02 -57.48
CA LEU A 468 18.40 -57.42 -57.83
C LEU A 468 17.23 -58.32 -57.39
N SER A 469 16.68 -59.15 -58.30
CA SER A 469 15.50 -60.00 -58.03
C SER A 469 15.76 -61.50 -58.20
N GLU A 470 15.46 -62.27 -57.14
CA GLU A 470 15.17 -63.72 -57.04
C GLU A 470 16.12 -64.75 -57.70
N GLY A 471 16.93 -65.45 -56.87
CA GLY A 471 17.67 -66.68 -57.21
C GLY A 471 18.13 -67.43 -55.95
N MET A 472 18.30 -68.76 -56.02
CA MET A 472 18.70 -69.61 -54.88
C MET A 472 20.11 -69.25 -54.39
N ALA A 473 20.31 -69.21 -53.07
CA ALA A 473 21.60 -68.86 -52.49
C ALA A 473 22.70 -69.85 -52.92
N GLY A 474 23.75 -69.34 -53.58
CA GLY A 474 24.89 -70.13 -54.08
C GLY A 474 24.92 -70.35 -55.59
N ASP A 475 23.81 -70.09 -56.29
CA ASP A 475 23.67 -70.15 -57.76
C ASP A 475 24.09 -68.79 -58.34
N VAL A 476 25.38 -68.65 -58.62
CA VAL A 476 25.98 -67.36 -58.99
C VAL A 476 25.92 -67.08 -60.49
N ASP A 477 25.68 -68.10 -61.32
CA ASP A 477 25.43 -67.90 -62.75
C ASP A 477 23.95 -67.89 -63.13
N GLY A 478 23.06 -68.17 -62.17
CA GLY A 478 21.61 -68.00 -62.28
C GLY A 478 20.94 -69.09 -63.11
N ASP A 479 21.54 -70.27 -63.17
CA ASP A 479 21.05 -71.39 -63.99
C ASP A 479 20.08 -72.32 -63.25
N GLY A 480 19.95 -72.17 -61.93
CA GLY A 480 19.01 -72.87 -61.07
C GLY A 480 19.62 -74.01 -60.26
N ASP A 481 20.94 -74.24 -60.35
CA ASP A 481 21.70 -75.30 -59.72
C ASP A 481 22.80 -74.73 -58.79
N VAL A 482 23.44 -75.55 -57.95
CA VAL A 482 24.72 -75.19 -57.30
C VAL A 482 25.73 -76.30 -57.56
N ASP A 483 26.67 -76.09 -58.47
CA ASP A 483 27.60 -77.11 -58.90
C ASP A 483 29.05 -76.62 -59.16
N SER A 484 29.82 -77.40 -59.91
CA SER A 484 31.23 -77.09 -60.18
C SER A 484 31.46 -75.89 -61.10
N GLU A 485 30.41 -75.44 -61.79
CA GLU A 485 30.40 -74.32 -62.73
C GLU A 485 30.32 -72.99 -61.95
N ASP A 486 29.49 -72.92 -60.90
CA ASP A 486 29.50 -71.83 -59.90
C ASP A 486 30.87 -71.63 -59.27
N TRP A 487 31.52 -72.73 -58.87
CA TRP A 487 32.84 -72.71 -58.27
C TRP A 487 33.92 -72.18 -59.25
N GLN A 488 33.77 -72.45 -60.55
CA GLN A 488 34.68 -71.93 -61.57
C GLN A 488 34.45 -70.45 -61.85
N LEU A 489 33.20 -69.97 -61.78
CA LEU A 489 32.89 -68.54 -61.87
C LEU A 489 33.51 -67.76 -60.70
N LEU A 490 33.39 -68.30 -59.48
CA LEU A 490 34.02 -67.75 -58.28
C LEU A 490 35.55 -67.79 -58.34
N GLY A 491 36.12 -68.89 -58.85
CA GLY A 491 37.57 -69.07 -58.94
C GLY A 491 38.25 -68.26 -60.06
N SER A 492 37.55 -67.95 -61.15
CA SER A 492 38.09 -67.20 -62.29
C SER A 492 38.02 -65.68 -62.13
N ASN A 493 37.26 -65.19 -61.15
CA ASN A 493 37.16 -63.78 -60.77
C ASN A 493 38.05 -63.37 -59.57
N LEU A 494 38.98 -64.23 -59.13
CA LEU A 494 40.01 -63.85 -58.15
C LEU A 494 40.99 -62.85 -58.76
N GLY A 495 40.58 -61.58 -58.74
CA GLY A 495 41.34 -60.40 -59.11
C GLY A 495 42.55 -60.18 -58.20
N VAL A 496 43.28 -59.10 -58.51
CA VAL A 496 44.70 -58.85 -58.21
C VAL A 496 45.10 -58.79 -56.73
N CYS A 497 44.14 -58.91 -55.81
CA CYS A 497 44.34 -59.07 -54.37
C CYS A 497 43.67 -60.35 -53.91
N LEU A 498 44.48 -61.33 -53.48
CA LEU A 498 43.99 -62.59 -52.88
C LEU A 498 43.06 -62.28 -51.68
N GLY A 499 41.75 -62.32 -51.90
CA GLY A 499 40.71 -62.07 -50.89
C GLY A 499 39.68 -60.99 -51.22
N ASP A 500 39.85 -60.22 -52.30
CA ASP A 500 38.86 -59.24 -52.79
C ASP A 500 37.91 -59.96 -53.76
N VAL A 501 36.82 -60.50 -53.22
CA VAL A 501 35.87 -61.33 -53.97
C VAL A 501 34.74 -60.52 -54.60
N ASN A 502 34.55 -59.27 -54.20
CA ASN A 502 33.58 -58.37 -54.82
C ASN A 502 34.18 -57.43 -55.89
N GLY A 503 35.52 -57.40 -56.01
CA GLY A 503 36.25 -56.61 -57.01
C GLY A 503 36.30 -55.12 -56.72
N ASP A 504 36.06 -54.69 -55.48
CA ASP A 504 36.02 -53.28 -55.08
C ASP A 504 37.40 -52.67 -54.76
N GLY A 505 38.44 -53.51 -54.73
CA GLY A 505 39.82 -53.13 -54.47
C GLY A 505 40.20 -53.12 -52.98
N ALA A 506 39.31 -53.50 -52.07
CA ALA A 506 39.56 -53.70 -50.65
C ALA A 506 39.38 -55.18 -50.26
N VAL A 507 39.98 -55.58 -49.12
CA VAL A 507 39.74 -56.91 -48.51
C VAL A 507 39.16 -56.65 -47.13
N ASN A 508 37.85 -56.69 -47.00
CA ASN A 508 37.11 -56.27 -45.81
C ASN A 508 35.89 -57.18 -45.52
N ALA A 509 35.05 -56.78 -44.57
CA ALA A 509 33.94 -57.62 -44.09
C ALA A 509 32.93 -58.00 -45.21
N PRO A 510 32.58 -57.12 -46.16
CA PRO A 510 31.85 -57.47 -47.38
C PRO A 510 32.42 -58.67 -48.16
N ASP A 511 33.73 -58.73 -48.35
CA ASP A 511 34.37 -59.86 -49.04
C ASP A 511 34.19 -61.18 -48.28
N LEU A 512 34.40 -61.12 -46.96
CA LEU A 512 34.18 -62.27 -46.08
C LEU A 512 32.70 -62.67 -46.04
N GLY A 513 31.78 -61.71 -46.15
CA GLY A 513 30.34 -61.92 -46.21
C GLY A 513 29.89 -62.68 -47.46
N LEU A 514 30.45 -62.32 -48.63
CA LEU A 514 30.23 -63.08 -49.87
C LEU A 514 30.80 -64.50 -49.80
N LEU A 515 31.99 -64.64 -49.20
CA LEU A 515 32.64 -65.94 -49.06
C LEU A 515 31.89 -66.89 -48.11
N LEU A 516 31.34 -66.33 -47.01
CA LEU A 516 30.58 -67.09 -46.02
C LEU A 516 29.12 -67.31 -46.45
N GLY A 517 28.50 -66.34 -47.14
CA GLY A 517 27.14 -66.45 -47.67
C GLY A 517 27.02 -67.45 -48.82
N ALA A 518 28.10 -67.67 -49.58
CA ALA A 518 28.16 -68.69 -50.63
C ALA A 518 28.32 -70.13 -50.09
N TRP A 519 28.73 -70.32 -48.82
CA TRP A 519 28.86 -71.65 -48.20
C TRP A 519 27.70 -71.91 -47.25
N GLY A 520 26.69 -72.62 -47.75
CA GLY A 520 25.51 -73.03 -46.98
C GLY A 520 25.82 -73.88 -45.74
N VAL A 521 24.83 -74.00 -44.86
CA VAL A 521 24.93 -74.75 -43.59
C VAL A 521 25.27 -76.22 -43.80
N CYS A 522 26.22 -76.73 -42.99
CA CYS A 522 26.63 -78.14 -43.00
C CYS A 522 25.46 -79.01 -42.46
N PRO A 523 25.04 -80.08 -43.17
CA PRO A 523 23.81 -80.82 -42.87
C PRO A 523 23.83 -81.59 -41.53
#